data_AF-A0AAD9Q6J8-F1
#
_entry.id   AF-A0AAD9Q6J8-F1
#
_cell.length_a   1.000
_cell.length_b   1.000
_cell.length_c   1.000
_cell.angle_alpha   90.00
_cell.angle_beta   90.00
_cell.angle_gamma   90.00
#
_symmetry.space_group_name_H-M   'P 1'
#
loop_
_entity.id
_entity.type
_entity.pdbx_description
1 polymer ?
#
loop_
_entity_poly.entity_id
_entity_poly.type
_entity_poly.pdbx_seq_one_letter_code
_entity_poly.pdbx_strand_id
1 'polypeptide(L)'
;MTGRDLANSRESGNEERRTSSNSTQNSRQQRSRPQERNSKSNTENNRRVISSSRASKDNGRSTGITKQGTNALYAGSSAYKIDKGHLNPSHINSYDQNHQIATFKYTNAVPQFAGHNRISWREYEGKIANYVKTVCGPKGGNMHLITGTSNYLRSTTGQQLTGKIEYFPPNNPNAIMRPNSLWTPGCCVVSSTSAESIAVWGNNDNVDTETISLSPLDLEKLLVAEPTQSADLFPAYPLCRKMFHPL
;
A
#
# COMPACT_ATOMS: atom_id res chain seq x y z
N MET A 1 19.97 23.85 59.55
CA MET A 1 20.46 25.22 59.26
C MET A 1 21.82 25.32 59.92
N THR A 2 22.96 25.52 59.28
CA THR A 2 23.37 25.81 57.90
C THR A 2 24.85 25.41 57.88
N GLY A 3 25.24 24.54 56.96
CA GLY A 3 26.64 24.17 56.74
C GLY A 3 27.08 24.63 55.36
N ARG A 4 28.25 25.27 55.28
CA ARG A 4 29.20 25.30 54.16
C ARG A 4 30.43 26.13 54.52
N ASP A 5 31.59 25.65 54.05
CA ASP A 5 32.79 26.34 53.54
C ASP A 5 34.05 25.54 53.94
N LEU A 6 34.66 24.77 53.02
CA LEU A 6 35.63 25.15 51.96
C LEU A 6 36.98 25.66 52.52
N ALA A 7 38.05 24.87 52.35
CA ALA A 7 39.27 25.27 51.65
C ALA A 7 40.35 24.17 51.63
N ASN A 8 40.93 23.99 50.43
CA ASN A 8 42.08 23.18 50.04
C ASN A 8 43.42 23.70 50.60
N SER A 9 44.46 22.85 50.65
CA SER A 9 45.66 22.94 49.76
C SER A 9 46.84 22.03 50.16
N ARG A 10 47.35 21.27 49.15
CA ARG A 10 48.77 20.99 48.75
C ARG A 10 49.71 20.30 49.77
N GLU A 11 50.74 19.50 49.45
CA GLU A 11 51.55 19.06 48.29
C GLU A 11 52.48 17.93 48.86
N SER A 12 52.92 16.82 48.24
CA SER A 12 53.92 16.68 47.16
C SER A 12 54.54 15.25 47.19
N GLY A 13 54.94 14.73 46.01
CA GLY A 13 56.06 13.78 45.72
C GLY A 13 56.01 12.35 46.29
N ASN A 14 56.48 11.27 45.65
CA ASN A 14 57.21 10.99 44.41
C ASN A 14 56.98 9.47 44.12
N GLU A 15 56.71 9.03 42.89
CA GLU A 15 57.67 8.36 41.98
C GLU A 15 57.52 6.83 41.95
N GLU A 16 57.03 6.27 40.82
CA GLU A 16 57.78 5.30 40.00
C GLU A 16 56.99 4.85 38.75
N ARG A 17 57.67 4.93 37.60
CA ARG A 17 57.25 4.45 36.28
C ARG A 17 57.36 2.93 36.20
N ARG A 18 56.32 2.26 35.69
CA ARG A 18 56.48 1.13 34.74
C ARG A 18 55.42 1.17 33.64
N THR A 19 55.91 1.05 32.43
CA THR A 19 55.20 1.08 31.14
C THR A 19 54.48 -0.24 30.86
N SER A 20 53.24 -0.18 30.37
CA SER A 20 52.74 -1.08 29.31
C SER A 20 51.40 -0.56 28.75
N SER A 21 51.41 -0.29 27.46
CA SER A 21 50.29 -0.08 26.55
C SER A 21 49.28 -1.25 26.54
N ASN A 22 47.97 -0.96 26.49
CA ASN A 22 47.11 -1.36 25.36
C ASN A 22 45.63 -0.93 25.51
N SER A 23 45.22 -0.13 24.53
CA SER A 23 43.92 0.02 23.87
C SER A 23 42.60 -0.23 24.62
N THR A 24 41.87 0.87 24.78
CA THR A 24 40.42 0.99 24.99
C THR A 24 39.62 0.26 23.90
N GLN A 25 38.81 -0.74 24.28
CA GLN A 25 37.74 -1.25 23.40
C GLN A 25 36.43 -0.48 23.62
N ASN A 26 36.14 0.39 22.66
CA ASN A 26 34.82 1.00 22.45
C ASN A 26 33.79 -0.08 22.05
N SER A 27 32.76 -0.28 22.87
CA SER A 27 31.55 -1.01 22.49
C SER A 27 30.69 -0.15 21.54
N ARG A 28 31.03 -0.16 20.25
CA ARG A 28 30.20 0.43 19.19
C ARG A 28 28.98 -0.45 18.90
N GLN A 29 27.83 0.20 18.95
CA GLN A 29 26.53 -0.25 18.44
C GLN A 29 26.63 -1.04 17.13
N GLN A 30 26.10 -2.26 17.12
CA GLN A 30 25.53 -2.85 15.91
C GLN A 30 24.01 -2.65 15.95
N ARG A 31 23.55 -1.47 15.50
CA ARG A 31 22.19 -1.36 14.97
C ARG A 31 22.20 -2.05 13.61
N SER A 32 21.62 -3.24 13.55
CA SER A 32 21.29 -3.92 12.29
C SER A 32 20.48 -2.96 11.41
N ARG A 33 20.86 -2.84 10.13
CA ARG A 33 20.07 -2.22 9.05
C ARG A 33 19.33 -3.35 8.31
N PRO A 34 18.03 -3.61 8.58
CA PRO A 34 17.27 -4.62 7.84
C PRO A 34 16.45 -4.00 6.69
N GLN A 35 16.15 -2.70 6.75
CA GLN A 35 15.23 -2.07 5.79
C GLN A 35 15.85 -1.76 4.42
N GLU A 36 17.13 -1.39 4.37
CA GLU A 36 17.78 -0.92 3.13
C GLU A 36 18.24 -2.07 2.21
N ARG A 37 18.50 -3.25 2.78
CA ARG A 37 18.93 -4.44 2.03
C ARG A 37 17.72 -5.13 1.37
N ASN A 38 16.59 -5.17 2.08
CA ASN A 38 15.32 -5.67 1.54
C ASN A 38 14.72 -4.75 0.48
N SER A 39 14.83 -3.41 0.63
CA SER A 39 14.31 -2.48 -0.39
C SER A 39 15.08 -2.58 -1.71
N LYS A 40 16.41 -2.74 -1.67
CA LYS A 40 17.23 -2.94 -2.87
C LYS A 40 16.94 -4.28 -3.56
N SER A 41 16.81 -5.36 -2.79
CA SER A 41 16.44 -6.70 -3.30
C SER A 41 15.06 -6.69 -3.97
N ASN A 42 14.05 -6.09 -3.31
CA ASN A 42 12.71 -5.94 -3.90
C ASN A 42 12.71 -5.07 -5.16
N THR A 43 13.55 -4.04 -5.21
CA THR A 43 13.67 -3.18 -6.40
C THR A 43 14.28 -3.93 -7.58
N GLU A 44 15.29 -4.75 -7.35
CA GLU A 44 15.95 -5.54 -8.39
C GLU A 44 15.06 -6.70 -8.87
N ASN A 45 14.37 -7.38 -7.96
CA ASN A 45 13.35 -8.39 -8.29
C ASN A 45 12.20 -7.78 -9.09
N ASN A 46 11.69 -6.61 -8.69
CA ASN A 46 10.68 -5.90 -9.47
C ASN A 46 11.19 -5.53 -10.88
N ARG A 47 12.47 -5.11 -11.03
CA ARG A 47 13.04 -4.86 -12.36
C ARG A 47 13.07 -6.13 -13.23
N ARG A 48 13.49 -7.26 -12.67
CA ARG A 48 13.51 -8.56 -13.39
C ARG A 48 12.11 -9.04 -13.75
N VAL A 49 11.13 -8.83 -12.87
CA VAL A 49 9.74 -9.17 -13.15
C VAL A 49 9.15 -8.27 -14.24
N ILE A 50 9.40 -6.96 -14.18
CA ILE A 50 8.99 -6.01 -15.22
C ILE A 50 9.63 -6.35 -16.58
N SER A 51 10.92 -6.76 -16.61
CA SER A 51 11.55 -7.18 -17.87
C SER A 51 10.94 -8.47 -18.41
N SER A 52 10.63 -9.43 -17.54
CA SER A 52 9.97 -10.68 -17.95
C SER A 52 8.54 -10.49 -18.46
N SER A 53 7.75 -9.59 -17.85
CA SER A 53 6.39 -9.30 -18.30
C SER A 53 6.36 -8.53 -19.63
N ARG A 54 7.35 -7.65 -19.85
CA ARG A 54 7.55 -6.95 -21.14
C ARG A 54 8.01 -7.86 -22.28
N ALA A 55 8.67 -8.98 -21.97
CA ALA A 55 9.14 -9.94 -22.96
C ALA A 55 8.01 -10.85 -23.52
N SER A 56 6.81 -10.81 -22.92
CA SER A 56 5.64 -11.49 -23.48
C SER A 56 5.23 -10.82 -24.80
N LYS A 57 5.24 -11.60 -25.90
CA LYS A 57 4.86 -11.16 -27.27
C LYS A 57 3.38 -10.76 -27.39
N ASP A 58 2.59 -10.99 -26.36
CA ASP A 58 1.19 -10.62 -26.35
C ASP A 58 1.06 -9.12 -26.09
N ASN A 59 0.22 -8.40 -26.84
CA ASN A 59 0.04 -6.94 -26.74
C ASN A 59 -0.61 -6.48 -25.40
N GLY A 60 -0.52 -7.31 -24.36
CA GLY A 60 -1.17 -7.20 -23.07
C GLY A 60 -2.64 -7.60 -23.08
N ARG A 61 -3.15 -8.14 -24.21
CA ARG A 61 -4.57 -8.40 -24.42
C ARG A 61 -4.93 -9.83 -24.02
N SER A 62 -5.75 -10.00 -22.99
CA SER A 62 -6.38 -11.29 -22.69
C SER A 62 -7.37 -11.70 -23.79
N THR A 63 -7.26 -12.93 -24.28
CA THR A 63 -8.20 -13.53 -25.27
C THR A 63 -9.64 -13.43 -24.78
N GLY A 64 -10.57 -13.07 -25.67
CA GLY A 64 -12.00 -12.93 -25.34
C GLY A 64 -12.40 -11.61 -24.66
N ILE A 65 -11.44 -10.78 -24.21
CA ILE A 65 -11.75 -9.48 -23.59
C ILE A 65 -11.55 -8.36 -24.64
N THR A 66 -12.66 -7.70 -24.99
CA THR A 66 -12.74 -6.70 -26.06
C THR A 66 -12.49 -5.27 -25.59
N LYS A 67 -12.75 -4.95 -24.32
CA LYS A 67 -12.50 -3.64 -23.70
C LYS A 67 -11.57 -3.79 -22.50
N GLN A 68 -10.26 -3.69 -22.73
CA GLN A 68 -9.23 -3.73 -21.70
C GLN A 68 -8.08 -2.79 -22.04
N GLY A 69 -7.28 -2.44 -21.04
CA GLY A 69 -6.04 -1.71 -21.26
C GLY A 69 -5.07 -2.50 -22.12
N THR A 70 -4.17 -1.80 -22.81
CA THR A 70 -3.08 -2.39 -23.60
C THR A 70 -1.85 -1.50 -23.51
N ASN A 71 -0.69 -2.01 -23.91
CA ASN A 71 0.52 -1.17 -24.00
C ASN A 71 0.29 0.02 -24.95
N ALA A 72 -0.45 -0.19 -26.04
CA ALA A 72 -0.78 0.87 -27.00
C ALA A 72 -1.70 1.95 -26.40
N LEU A 73 -2.72 1.57 -25.61
CA LEU A 73 -3.60 2.54 -24.95
C LEU A 73 -2.85 3.39 -23.91
N TYR A 74 -1.87 2.83 -23.22
CA TYR A 74 -1.06 3.55 -22.24
C TYR A 74 0.17 4.24 -22.85
N ALA A 75 0.41 4.09 -24.15
CA ALA A 75 1.47 4.83 -24.82
C ALA A 75 1.18 6.34 -24.74
N GLY A 76 2.13 7.12 -24.21
CA GLY A 76 1.95 8.56 -24.00
C GLY A 76 1.06 8.95 -22.81
N SER A 77 0.71 8.02 -21.91
CA SER A 77 -0.14 8.29 -20.74
C SER A 77 0.41 9.40 -19.82
N SER A 78 1.72 9.63 -19.85
CA SER A 78 2.39 10.71 -19.12
C SER A 78 1.87 12.10 -19.48
N ALA A 79 1.42 12.32 -20.72
CA ALA A 79 0.81 13.58 -21.13
C ALA A 79 -0.48 13.89 -20.35
N TYR A 80 -1.14 12.85 -19.85
CA TYR A 80 -2.38 12.95 -19.04
C TYR A 80 -2.12 12.76 -17.55
N LYS A 81 -0.85 12.60 -17.13
CA LYS A 81 -0.47 12.24 -15.76
C LYS A 81 -1.17 10.95 -15.28
N ILE A 82 -1.39 10.00 -16.20
CA ILE A 82 -2.04 8.72 -15.91
C ILE A 82 -0.99 7.60 -15.87
N ASP A 83 -1.07 6.79 -14.83
CA ASP A 83 -0.37 5.52 -14.68
C ASP A 83 -1.30 4.34 -14.98
N LYS A 84 -0.66 3.21 -15.26
CA LYS A 84 -1.27 1.89 -15.09
C LYS A 84 -1.29 1.56 -13.59
N GLY A 85 -2.38 1.93 -12.92
CA GLY A 85 -2.61 1.64 -11.50
C GLY A 85 -3.00 0.18 -11.31
N HIS A 86 -2.28 -0.55 -10.46
CA HIS A 86 -2.58 -1.96 -10.18
C HIS A 86 -3.73 -2.08 -9.16
N LEU A 87 -4.67 -2.99 -9.40
CA LEU A 87 -5.71 -3.31 -8.41
C LEU A 87 -5.16 -4.27 -7.36
N ASN A 88 -4.68 -5.44 -7.76
CA ASN A 88 -3.89 -6.31 -6.89
C ASN A 88 -2.40 -5.94 -7.02
N PRO A 89 -1.77 -5.29 -6.03
CA PRO A 89 -0.44 -4.71 -6.20
C PRO A 89 0.70 -5.73 -6.17
N SER A 90 1.69 -5.49 -7.01
CA SER A 90 2.91 -6.32 -7.15
C SER A 90 3.66 -6.53 -5.83
N HIS A 91 3.64 -5.55 -4.91
CA HIS A 91 4.37 -5.64 -3.64
C HIS A 91 3.74 -6.66 -2.69
N ILE A 92 2.41 -6.71 -2.60
CA ILE A 92 1.69 -7.70 -1.76
C ILE A 92 1.95 -9.12 -2.26
N ASN A 93 2.13 -9.29 -3.57
CA ASN A 93 2.37 -10.59 -4.22
C ASN A 93 3.87 -10.91 -4.38
N SER A 94 4.77 -10.16 -3.75
CA SER A 94 6.23 -10.31 -3.94
C SER A 94 6.81 -11.61 -3.35
N TYR A 95 6.01 -12.40 -2.63
CA TYR A 95 6.41 -13.70 -2.10
C TYR A 95 6.48 -14.80 -3.16
N ASP A 96 5.83 -14.60 -4.32
CA ASP A 96 5.86 -15.56 -5.42
C ASP A 96 5.97 -14.82 -6.77
N GLN A 97 6.95 -15.21 -7.59
CA GLN A 97 7.24 -14.53 -8.84
C GLN A 97 6.10 -14.63 -9.87
N ASN A 98 5.40 -15.76 -9.94
CA ASN A 98 4.30 -15.95 -10.87
C ASN A 98 3.07 -15.11 -10.45
N HIS A 99 2.79 -15.05 -9.15
CA HIS A 99 1.75 -14.17 -8.60
C HIS A 99 2.10 -12.71 -8.86
N GLN A 100 3.36 -12.34 -8.68
CA GLN A 100 3.83 -10.99 -8.97
C GLN A 100 3.69 -10.64 -10.47
N ILE A 101 4.13 -11.50 -11.38
CA ILE A 101 3.97 -11.31 -12.83
C ILE A 101 2.50 -11.17 -13.21
N ALA A 102 1.61 -11.97 -12.61
CA ALA A 102 0.18 -11.91 -12.88
C ALA A 102 -0.44 -10.54 -12.56
N THR A 103 0.12 -9.81 -11.59
CA THR A 103 -0.36 -8.45 -11.26
C THR A 103 -0.21 -7.47 -12.41
N PHE A 104 0.74 -7.68 -13.33
CA PHE A 104 0.98 -6.78 -14.46
C PHE A 104 0.02 -7.01 -15.65
N LYS A 105 -0.91 -7.97 -15.59
CA LYS A 105 -1.95 -8.14 -16.62
C LYS A 105 -2.90 -6.94 -16.63
N TYR A 106 -3.36 -6.52 -17.81
CA TYR A 106 -4.25 -5.35 -17.93
C TYR A 106 -5.65 -5.55 -17.35
N THR A 107 -6.06 -6.80 -17.13
CA THR A 107 -7.27 -7.14 -16.36
C THR A 107 -7.15 -6.81 -14.87
N ASN A 108 -5.94 -6.54 -14.38
CA ASN A 108 -5.64 -6.16 -13.00
C ASN A 108 -5.18 -4.68 -12.89
N ALA A 109 -5.50 -3.85 -13.88
CA ALA A 109 -5.06 -2.47 -13.86
C ALA A 109 -6.08 -1.50 -14.44
N VAL A 110 -6.05 -0.27 -13.94
CA VAL A 110 -6.95 0.81 -14.32
C VAL A 110 -6.17 2.09 -14.64
N PRO A 111 -6.73 3.01 -15.43
CA PRO A 111 -6.14 4.33 -15.59
C PRO A 111 -6.24 5.07 -14.25
N GLN A 112 -5.11 5.36 -13.63
CA GLN A 112 -5.07 6.01 -12.32
C GLN A 112 -4.20 7.25 -12.41
N PHE A 113 -4.61 8.37 -11.81
CA PHE A 113 -3.76 9.55 -11.77
C PHE A 113 -2.48 9.26 -11.01
N ALA A 114 -1.35 9.67 -11.58
CA ALA A 114 -0.02 9.39 -11.05
C ALA A 114 0.17 9.94 -9.63
N GLY A 115 -0.46 11.07 -9.31
CA GLY A 115 -0.48 11.62 -7.94
C GLY A 115 -1.14 10.67 -6.96
N HIS A 116 -2.36 10.20 -7.26
CA HIS A 116 -3.08 9.23 -6.44
C HIS A 116 -2.33 7.89 -6.34
N ASN A 117 -1.97 7.30 -7.48
CA ASN A 117 -1.29 6.00 -7.56
C ASN A 117 0.04 5.97 -6.77
N ARG A 118 0.90 6.97 -6.97
CA ARG A 118 2.29 6.92 -6.48
C ARG A 118 2.45 7.42 -5.05
N ILE A 119 1.46 8.15 -4.53
CA ILE A 119 1.52 8.82 -3.23
C ILE A 119 0.57 8.13 -2.26
N SER A 120 -0.68 8.59 -2.14
CA SER A 120 -1.57 8.13 -1.07
C SER A 120 -2.01 6.67 -1.27
N TRP A 121 -2.30 6.26 -2.50
CA TRP A 121 -2.74 4.89 -2.76
C TRP A 121 -1.62 3.90 -2.41
N ARG A 122 -0.40 4.17 -2.88
CA ARG A 122 0.80 3.43 -2.52
C ARG A 122 1.08 3.43 -1.02
N GLU A 123 0.87 4.55 -0.32
CA GLU A 123 1.02 4.61 1.13
C GLU A 123 0.07 3.63 1.82
N TYR A 124 -1.20 3.61 1.42
CA TYR A 124 -2.20 2.71 1.97
C TYR A 124 -1.96 1.25 1.59
N GLU A 125 -1.49 0.94 0.37
CA GLU A 125 -0.99 -0.39 0.04
C GLU A 125 0.13 -0.83 1.00
N GLY A 126 1.01 0.10 1.37
CA GLY A 126 2.06 -0.12 2.37
C GLY A 126 1.50 -0.36 3.78
N LYS A 127 0.51 0.43 4.21
CA LYS A 127 -0.17 0.25 5.50
C LYS A 127 -0.89 -1.09 5.59
N ILE A 128 -1.60 -1.49 4.53
CA ILE A 128 -2.25 -2.81 4.42
C ILE A 128 -1.20 -3.92 4.55
N ALA A 129 -0.12 -3.86 3.76
CA ALA A 129 0.94 -4.87 3.83
C ALA A 129 1.59 -4.93 5.23
N ASN A 130 1.75 -3.78 5.89
CA ASN A 130 2.25 -3.72 7.25
C ASN A 130 1.28 -4.36 8.24
N TYR A 131 -0.01 -4.03 8.19
CA TYR A 131 -1.05 -4.65 9.03
C TYR A 131 -1.09 -6.17 8.87
N VAL A 132 -1.00 -6.67 7.62
CA VAL A 132 -0.94 -8.11 7.36
C VAL A 132 0.26 -8.74 8.06
N LYS A 133 1.43 -8.10 7.95
CA LYS A 133 2.69 -8.62 8.50
C LYS A 133 2.78 -8.54 10.03
N THR A 134 2.26 -7.48 10.65
CA THR A 134 2.50 -7.18 12.07
C THR A 134 1.29 -7.45 12.96
N VAL A 135 0.09 -7.55 12.39
CA VAL A 135 -1.14 -7.78 13.15
C VAL A 135 -1.83 -9.07 12.71
N CYS A 136 -2.19 -9.20 11.43
CA CYS A 136 -2.99 -10.34 10.98
C CYS A 136 -2.22 -11.66 11.06
N GLY A 137 -1.05 -11.73 10.41
CA GLY A 137 -0.22 -12.92 10.35
C GLY A 137 0.23 -13.42 11.73
N PRO A 138 0.72 -12.55 12.65
CA PRO A 138 1.11 -12.97 13.99
C PRO A 138 -0.03 -13.53 14.85
N LYS A 139 -1.29 -13.16 14.56
CA LYS A 139 -2.47 -13.78 15.18
C LYS A 139 -2.83 -15.16 14.57
N GLY A 140 -2.07 -15.63 13.57
CA GLY A 140 -2.41 -16.82 12.78
C GLY A 140 -3.52 -16.58 11.76
N GLY A 141 -3.81 -15.32 11.43
CA GLY A 141 -4.90 -14.94 10.55
C GLY A 141 -4.56 -15.06 9.06
N ASN A 142 -5.56 -15.44 8.27
CA ASN A 142 -5.52 -15.37 6.81
C ASN A 142 -6.16 -14.06 6.35
N MET A 143 -5.40 -13.24 5.63
CA MET A 143 -5.93 -11.99 5.07
C MET A 143 -6.57 -12.24 3.70
N HIS A 144 -7.83 -11.85 3.57
CA HIS A 144 -8.56 -11.78 2.30
C HIS A 144 -8.70 -10.32 1.88
N LEU A 145 -8.12 -9.95 0.74
CA LEU A 145 -8.18 -8.60 0.17
C LEU A 145 -9.01 -8.60 -1.11
N ILE A 146 -9.84 -7.58 -1.27
CA ILE A 146 -10.54 -7.29 -2.52
C ILE A 146 -10.15 -5.87 -2.89
N THR A 147 -9.71 -5.61 -4.11
CA THR A 147 -9.49 -4.25 -4.59
C THR A 147 -10.37 -4.03 -5.80
N GLY A 148 -11.12 -2.94 -5.78
CA GLY A 148 -12.06 -2.62 -6.83
C GLY A 148 -12.07 -1.14 -7.16
N THR A 149 -12.96 -0.79 -8.08
CA THR A 149 -13.19 0.57 -8.54
C THR A 149 -14.64 0.96 -8.37
N SER A 150 -14.92 2.26 -8.33
CA SER A 150 -16.28 2.78 -8.38
C SER A 150 -16.39 4.02 -9.27
N ASN A 151 -17.60 4.26 -9.77
CA ASN A 151 -17.99 5.50 -10.43
C ASN A 151 -18.39 6.59 -9.42
N TYR A 152 -18.44 6.25 -8.13
CA TYR A 152 -18.70 7.20 -7.07
C TYR A 152 -17.40 7.84 -6.57
N LEU A 153 -17.56 9.03 -5.99
CA LEU A 153 -16.56 9.76 -5.24
C LEU A 153 -17.02 9.85 -3.78
N ARG A 154 -16.10 10.16 -2.88
CA ARG A 154 -16.40 10.51 -1.50
C ARG A 154 -16.06 11.98 -1.26
N SER A 155 -16.99 12.77 -0.72
CA SER A 155 -16.69 14.13 -0.28
C SER A 155 -15.80 14.14 0.97
N THR A 156 -15.23 15.29 1.32
CA THR A 156 -14.49 15.46 2.58
C THR A 156 -15.36 15.21 3.81
N THR A 157 -16.68 15.48 3.72
CA THR A 157 -17.68 15.20 4.76
C THR A 157 -18.17 13.74 4.79
N GLY A 158 -17.69 12.89 3.88
CA GLY A 158 -18.04 11.48 3.81
C GLY A 158 -19.30 11.15 3.01
N GLN A 159 -19.86 12.12 2.29
CA GLN A 159 -21.00 11.89 1.40
C GLN A 159 -20.56 11.21 0.10
N GLN A 160 -21.37 10.27 -0.38
CA GLN A 160 -21.22 9.72 -1.72
C GLN A 160 -21.60 10.78 -2.76
N LEU A 161 -20.75 10.96 -3.78
CA LEU A 161 -21.03 11.81 -4.92
C LEU A 161 -20.98 10.96 -6.19
N THR A 162 -21.83 11.26 -7.16
CA THR A 162 -21.72 10.63 -8.49
C THR A 162 -20.56 11.25 -9.24
N GLY A 163 -19.58 10.44 -9.59
CA GLY A 163 -18.47 10.86 -10.43
C GLY A 163 -18.88 10.97 -11.89
N LYS A 164 -18.15 11.81 -12.64
CA LYS A 164 -18.29 11.88 -14.08
C LYS A 164 -17.66 10.64 -14.71
N ILE A 165 -18.39 9.97 -15.61
CA ILE A 165 -17.82 8.91 -16.44
C ILE A 165 -16.81 9.53 -17.40
N GLU A 166 -15.56 9.10 -17.30
CA GLU A 166 -14.47 9.54 -18.16
C GLU A 166 -13.74 8.34 -18.76
N TYR A 167 -13.17 8.55 -19.93
CA TYR A 167 -12.50 7.52 -20.70
C TYR A 167 -11.05 7.90 -20.96
N PHE A 168 -10.17 6.90 -20.95
CA PHE A 168 -8.75 7.03 -21.19
C PHE A 168 -8.28 6.08 -22.32
N PRO A 169 -7.48 6.57 -23.27
CA PRO A 169 -7.17 7.98 -23.54
C PRO A 169 -8.40 8.78 -24.01
N PRO A 170 -8.44 10.11 -23.78
CA PRO A 170 -9.50 10.94 -24.33
C PRO A 170 -9.58 10.85 -25.86
N ASN A 171 -10.78 10.92 -26.42
CA ASN A 171 -11.05 10.90 -27.86
C ASN A 171 -10.55 9.63 -28.61
N ASN A 172 -10.28 8.54 -27.90
CA ASN A 172 -9.89 7.27 -28.50
C ASN A 172 -11.11 6.32 -28.57
N PRO A 173 -11.46 5.76 -29.74
CA PRO A 173 -12.60 4.84 -29.86
C PRO A 173 -12.42 3.53 -29.07
N ASN A 174 -11.18 3.17 -28.75
CA ASN A 174 -10.82 2.01 -27.94
C ASN A 174 -10.55 2.37 -26.46
N ALA A 175 -10.91 3.59 -26.05
CA ALA A 175 -10.68 4.03 -24.69
C ALA A 175 -11.39 3.14 -23.67
N ILE A 176 -10.76 2.99 -22.51
CA ILE A 176 -11.31 2.30 -21.36
C ILE A 176 -11.78 3.31 -20.32
N MET A 177 -12.77 2.93 -19.52
CA MET A 177 -13.25 3.78 -18.44
C MET A 177 -12.11 4.05 -17.46
N ARG A 178 -11.95 5.32 -17.08
CA ARG A 178 -11.17 5.73 -15.91
C ARG A 178 -12.11 5.73 -14.70
N PRO A 179 -11.82 4.95 -13.66
CA PRO A 179 -12.67 4.93 -12.47
C PRO A 179 -12.60 6.27 -11.74
N ASN A 180 -13.66 6.63 -11.02
CA ASN A 180 -13.66 7.82 -10.17
C ASN A 180 -13.00 7.57 -8.82
N SER A 181 -13.00 6.32 -8.35
CA SER A 181 -12.35 5.94 -7.10
C SER A 181 -11.84 4.51 -7.15
N LEU A 182 -10.87 4.23 -6.28
CA LEU A 182 -10.41 2.90 -5.94
C LEU A 182 -10.72 2.63 -4.46
N TRP A 183 -10.96 1.36 -4.15
CA TRP A 183 -11.27 0.94 -2.80
C TRP A 183 -10.69 -0.45 -2.51
N THR A 184 -10.31 -0.69 -1.26
CA THR A 184 -9.83 -2.00 -0.81
C THR A 184 -10.35 -2.33 0.58
N PRO A 185 -11.31 -3.27 0.74
CA PRO A 185 -11.52 -3.94 2.00
C PRO A 185 -10.48 -5.06 2.21
N GLY A 186 -10.19 -5.34 3.47
CA GLY A 186 -9.48 -6.53 3.91
C GLY A 186 -10.20 -7.19 5.08
N CYS A 187 -10.18 -8.51 5.12
CA CYS A 187 -10.75 -9.32 6.19
C CYS A 187 -9.67 -10.31 6.67
N CYS A 188 -9.13 -10.06 7.85
CA CYS A 188 -8.21 -10.94 8.54
C CYS A 188 -9.01 -11.96 9.35
N VAL A 189 -9.02 -13.21 8.90
CA VAL A 189 -9.76 -14.31 9.54
C VAL A 189 -8.79 -15.18 10.33
N VAL A 190 -8.90 -15.16 11.65
CA VAL A 190 -8.09 -15.98 12.57
C VAL A 190 -8.80 -17.31 12.86
N SER A 191 -10.12 -17.27 13.04
CA SER A 191 -10.96 -18.44 13.21
C SER A 191 -12.40 -18.14 12.77
N SER A 192 -13.29 -19.14 12.81
CA SER A 192 -14.72 -18.93 12.54
C SER A 192 -15.40 -17.92 13.47
N THR A 193 -14.80 -17.64 14.63
CA THR A 193 -15.34 -16.71 15.64
C THR A 193 -14.45 -15.48 15.86
N SER A 194 -13.37 -15.33 15.09
CA SER A 194 -12.42 -14.23 15.23
C SER A 194 -11.98 -13.71 13.88
N ALA A 195 -12.44 -12.51 13.55
CA ALA A 195 -12.00 -11.79 12.37
C ALA A 195 -11.97 -10.27 12.63
N GLU A 196 -11.09 -9.58 11.93
CA GLU A 196 -10.91 -8.12 11.98
C GLU A 196 -10.72 -7.60 10.57
N SER A 197 -11.26 -6.42 10.28
CA SER A 197 -11.29 -5.86 8.94
C SER A 197 -10.53 -4.54 8.86
N ILE A 198 -10.13 -4.21 7.65
CA ILE A 198 -9.59 -2.91 7.25
C ILE A 198 -10.38 -2.47 6.01
N ALA A 199 -10.53 -1.18 5.79
CA ALA A 199 -11.15 -0.67 4.56
C ALA A 199 -10.60 0.71 4.23
N VAL A 200 -10.30 0.90 2.94
CA VAL A 200 -9.78 2.16 2.42
C VAL A 200 -10.52 2.61 1.17
N TRP A 201 -10.61 3.92 0.99
CA TRP A 201 -11.19 4.58 -0.17
C TRP A 201 -10.29 5.71 -0.64
N GLY A 202 -10.02 5.79 -1.94
CA GLY A 202 -9.30 6.90 -2.54
C GLY A 202 -10.01 7.40 -3.79
N ASN A 203 -10.25 8.71 -3.85
CA ASN A 203 -10.74 9.34 -5.07
C ASN A 203 -9.59 9.34 -6.10
N ASN A 204 -9.85 8.81 -7.29
CA ASN A 204 -8.91 8.83 -8.40
C ASN A 204 -8.95 10.21 -9.06
N ASP A 205 -8.38 11.19 -8.36
CA ASP A 205 -8.37 12.60 -8.74
C ASP A 205 -6.92 13.09 -8.96
N ASN A 206 -6.78 14.15 -9.78
CA ASN A 206 -5.48 14.70 -10.14
C ASN A 206 -5.06 15.89 -9.25
N VAL A 207 -5.95 16.38 -8.40
CA VAL A 207 -5.75 17.44 -7.42
C VAL A 207 -5.89 16.89 -6.00
N ASP A 208 -7.02 16.26 -5.70
CA ASP A 208 -7.30 15.68 -4.39
C ASP A 208 -6.94 14.20 -4.38
N THR A 209 -5.67 13.94 -4.13
CA THR A 209 -5.16 12.59 -4.11
C THR A 209 -5.40 11.89 -2.77
N GLU A 210 -6.25 12.36 -1.85
CA GLU A 210 -6.37 11.72 -0.54
C GLU A 210 -6.96 10.29 -0.63
N THR A 211 -6.33 9.38 0.11
CA THR A 211 -6.87 8.05 0.41
C THR A 211 -7.11 8.01 1.91
N ILE A 212 -8.22 7.42 2.35
CA ILE A 212 -8.61 7.37 3.76
C ILE A 212 -8.90 5.95 4.23
N SER A 213 -8.79 5.75 5.54
CA SER A 213 -9.37 4.59 6.24
C SER A 213 -10.83 4.88 6.61
N LEU A 214 -11.70 3.89 6.48
CA LEU A 214 -13.11 3.96 6.89
C LEU A 214 -13.60 2.58 7.35
N SER A 215 -14.76 2.53 8.00
CA SER A 215 -15.35 1.24 8.36
C SER A 215 -15.79 0.46 7.10
N PRO A 216 -15.81 -0.88 7.14
CA PRO A 216 -16.33 -1.67 6.02
C PRO A 216 -17.79 -1.34 5.69
N LEU A 217 -18.61 -1.02 6.70
CA LEU A 217 -20.00 -0.63 6.48
C LEU A 217 -20.12 0.69 5.74
N ASP A 218 -19.29 1.68 6.07
CA ASP A 218 -19.28 2.93 5.33
C ASP A 218 -18.77 2.72 3.90
N LEU A 219 -17.79 1.83 3.72
CA LEU A 219 -17.33 1.45 2.38
C LEU A 219 -18.46 0.81 1.57
N GLU A 220 -19.15 -0.18 2.12
CA GLU A 220 -20.25 -0.89 1.44
C GLU A 220 -21.40 0.03 1.03
N LYS A 221 -21.70 1.05 1.86
CA LYS A 221 -22.66 2.11 1.51
C LYS A 221 -22.15 2.97 0.34
N LEU A 222 -20.87 3.34 0.34
CA LEU A 222 -20.28 4.12 -0.75
C LEU A 222 -20.24 3.38 -2.09
N LEU A 223 -20.35 2.05 -2.10
CA LEU A 223 -20.30 1.25 -3.32
C LEU A 223 -21.62 1.18 -4.09
N VAL A 224 -22.73 1.57 -3.47
CA VAL A 224 -24.07 1.39 -4.04
C VAL A 224 -24.85 2.70 -4.01
N ALA A 225 -25.72 2.94 -5.00
CA ALA A 225 -26.61 4.11 -4.97
C ALA A 225 -27.86 3.82 -4.12
N GLU A 226 -28.27 4.75 -3.28
CA GLU A 226 -29.57 4.66 -2.61
C GLU A 226 -30.71 4.51 -3.64
N PRO A 227 -31.76 3.70 -3.36
CA PRO A 227 -32.05 2.96 -2.12
C PRO A 227 -31.54 1.51 -2.13
N THR A 228 -30.52 1.18 -2.94
CA THR A 228 -30.10 -0.22 -3.09
C THR A 228 -29.47 -0.77 -1.81
N GLN A 229 -29.64 -2.07 -1.59
CA GLN A 229 -29.03 -2.74 -0.45
C GLN A 229 -27.51 -2.57 -0.51
N SER A 230 -26.91 -2.23 0.63
CA SER A 230 -25.45 -2.12 0.77
C SER A 230 -24.77 -3.40 0.29
N ALA A 231 -23.61 -3.25 -0.37
CA ALA A 231 -22.80 -4.38 -0.77
C ALA A 231 -22.49 -5.29 0.44
N ASP A 232 -22.28 -6.59 0.21
CA ASP A 232 -21.74 -7.50 1.20
C ASP A 232 -20.41 -8.03 0.68
N LEU A 233 -19.32 -7.45 1.16
CA LEU A 233 -17.99 -7.71 0.62
C LEU A 233 -17.39 -9.03 1.16
N PHE A 234 -17.87 -9.51 2.31
CA PHE A 234 -17.40 -10.75 2.94
C PHE A 234 -18.56 -11.57 3.51
N PRO A 235 -19.49 -12.07 2.67
CA PRO A 235 -20.68 -12.80 3.15
C PRO A 235 -20.35 -14.08 3.91
N ALA A 236 -19.20 -14.70 3.61
CA ALA A 236 -18.70 -15.89 4.31
C ALA A 236 -18.12 -15.58 5.70
N TYR A 237 -17.80 -14.31 5.99
CA TYR A 237 -17.17 -13.89 7.25
C TYR A 237 -17.90 -12.68 7.88
N PRO A 238 -19.12 -12.87 8.43
CA PRO A 238 -19.94 -11.76 8.95
C PRO A 238 -19.28 -10.92 10.04
N LEU A 239 -18.29 -11.48 10.76
CA LEU A 239 -17.53 -10.76 11.78
C LEU A 239 -16.66 -9.62 11.20
N CYS A 240 -16.28 -9.71 9.92
CA CYS A 240 -15.53 -8.65 9.25
C CYS A 240 -16.34 -7.37 9.03
N ARG A 241 -17.68 -7.39 9.17
CA ARG A 241 -18.49 -6.16 9.17
C ARG A 241 -18.57 -5.49 10.55
N LYS A 242 -18.10 -6.17 11.60
CA LYS A 242 -18.26 -5.73 13.00
C LYS A 242 -16.97 -5.22 13.64
N MET A 243 -15.85 -5.88 13.35
CA MET A 243 -14.56 -5.57 13.95
C MET A 243 -13.68 -4.86 12.93
N PHE A 244 -13.41 -3.57 13.15
CA PHE A 244 -12.66 -2.73 12.23
C PHE A 244 -11.38 -2.20 12.86
N HIS A 245 -10.30 -2.25 12.09
CA HIS A 245 -9.00 -1.69 12.38
C HIS A 245 -8.71 -0.50 11.43
N PRO A 246 -8.60 0.74 11.93
CA PRO A 246 -8.16 1.84 11.11
C PRO A 246 -6.67 1.71 10.76
N LEU A 247 -6.32 1.98 9.50
CA LEU A 247 -4.95 2.04 8.98
C LEU A 247 -4.39 3.46 8.97
#